data_AF-A0A523TER1-F1
#
_entry.id   AF-A0A523TER1-F1
#
_cell.length_a   1.000
_cell.length_b   1.000
_cell.length_c   1.000
_cell.angle_alpha   90.00
_cell.angle_beta   90.00
_cell.angle_gamma   90.00
#
_symmetry.space_group_name_H-M   'P 1'
#
loop_
_entity.id
_entity.type
_entity.pdbx_description
1 polymer ?
#
loop_
_entity_poly.entity_id
_entity_poly.type
_entity_poly.pdbx_seq_one_letter_code
_entity_poly.pdbx_strand_id
1 'polypeptide(L)'
;MKNSSPEKENTYSSRESWPPYTYRDYQDIAPETYNTFMEFLSTENTSNKVMELQPWISFCDSRCTFCYYPNNPYSLSLMDPYLEALKKELMMYAKTKYVQTSEFDEIVLGGGTPSLMSKDQMFGLIKFCEENFNTVDDYFIKITGSSRSFDRDKLVAAAEYGVYQVDMGAQTFDNKLRRMLNLPDSAEHVAEEIRTARKLGLCVCIDIMYNIPGQTLESWTNTVKKAIELDTEVDAYCLEVYPETVLYKQMQEGKAPPQADQELTKQMYTTAYELFKEAGYKPIGHDRYSRDEWHEKENCINGWPWAGILTTGAGCFMGYLQRFSYSNIENAHDYIAAVNEGRFPIAKLSESTEKDIMRKVMTRLYIRLPVDKLEFKEKFGKLPEEVYPEQLKRLKAKGLIEIDEKEIKLTELGDLWKANIAWEFTEQK
;
A
#
# COMPACT_ATOMS: atom_id res chain seq x y z
N MET A 1 -29.88 32.79 4.57
CA MET A 1 -29.77 32.34 3.17
C MET A 1 -28.34 31.91 2.95
N LYS A 2 -28.09 30.60 3.01
CA LYS A 2 -26.76 30.01 2.82
C LYS A 2 -26.50 29.99 1.31
N ASN A 3 -25.44 30.67 0.87
CA ASN A 3 -24.92 30.51 -0.48
C ASN A 3 -24.54 29.04 -0.68
N SER A 4 -25.32 28.34 -1.49
CA SER A 4 -24.92 27.05 -2.05
C SER A 4 -23.71 27.31 -2.96
N SER A 5 -22.55 26.77 -2.59
CA SER A 5 -21.36 26.73 -3.45
C SER A 5 -21.73 26.11 -4.81
N PRO A 6 -21.18 26.56 -5.95
CA PRO A 6 -21.47 26.02 -7.29
C PRO A 6 -20.94 24.59 -7.53
N GLU A 7 -20.52 23.88 -6.48
CA GLU A 7 -19.74 22.64 -6.53
C GLU A 7 -20.47 21.43 -7.13
N LYS A 8 -21.80 21.49 -7.32
CA LYS A 8 -22.58 20.30 -7.68
C LYS A 8 -22.59 19.93 -9.17
N GLU A 9 -22.17 20.82 -10.08
CA GLU A 9 -22.43 20.59 -11.52
C GLU A 9 -21.22 20.24 -12.41
N ASN A 10 -19.97 20.26 -11.93
CA ASN A 10 -18.83 20.29 -12.88
C ASN A 10 -17.63 19.35 -12.63
N THR A 11 -17.67 18.43 -11.65
CA THR A 11 -16.52 17.54 -11.36
C THR A 11 -16.76 16.08 -11.78
N TYR A 12 -17.11 15.20 -10.86
CA TYR A 12 -17.52 13.82 -11.12
C TYR A 12 -18.79 13.49 -10.34
N SER A 13 -19.58 12.54 -10.85
CA SER A 13 -20.80 12.09 -10.16
C SER A 13 -20.50 11.15 -9.00
N SER A 14 -19.40 10.40 -9.06
CA SER A 14 -19.00 9.39 -8.07
C SER A 14 -17.49 9.42 -7.86
N ARG A 15 -17.04 9.19 -6.61
CA ARG A 15 -15.62 9.13 -6.27
C ARG A 15 -15.12 7.72 -6.44
N GLU A 16 -14.08 7.54 -7.25
CA GLU A 16 -13.36 6.27 -7.32
C GLU A 16 -12.50 6.09 -6.07
N SER A 17 -12.38 4.85 -5.58
CA SER A 17 -11.53 4.54 -4.42
C SER A 17 -10.15 4.02 -4.81
N TRP A 18 -9.99 3.46 -6.02
CA TRP A 18 -8.74 2.87 -6.49
C TRP A 18 -8.25 3.52 -7.79
N PRO A 19 -6.93 3.66 -7.96
CA PRO A 19 -6.34 4.11 -9.22
C PRO A 19 -6.37 2.97 -10.25
N PRO A 20 -6.10 3.28 -11.53
CA PRO A 20 -5.74 2.25 -12.50
C PRO A 20 -4.38 1.61 -12.18
N TYR A 21 -4.04 0.51 -12.88
CA TYR A 21 -2.76 -0.21 -12.76
C TYR A 21 -2.53 -0.88 -11.42
N THR A 22 -3.56 -1.56 -10.92
CA THR A 22 -3.41 -2.40 -9.72
C THR A 22 -2.80 -3.75 -10.08
N TYR A 23 -2.32 -4.50 -9.10
CA TYR A 23 -1.84 -5.88 -9.29
C TYR A 23 -2.88 -6.82 -9.94
N ARG A 24 -4.17 -6.45 -9.86
CA ARG A 24 -5.27 -7.19 -10.50
C ARG A 24 -5.25 -7.10 -12.02
N ASP A 25 -4.56 -6.10 -12.57
CA ASP A 25 -4.38 -5.90 -14.01
C ASP A 25 -3.16 -6.66 -14.57
N TYR A 26 -2.36 -7.33 -13.72
CA TYR A 26 -1.22 -8.11 -14.20
C TYR A 26 -1.68 -9.28 -15.09
N GLN A 27 -0.99 -9.43 -16.20
CA GLN A 27 -1.20 -10.46 -17.20
C GLN A 27 -0.67 -11.82 -16.74
N ASP A 28 -1.28 -12.88 -17.28
CA ASP A 28 -0.75 -14.23 -17.16
C ASP A 28 0.64 -14.32 -17.82
N ILE A 29 1.47 -15.24 -17.34
CA ILE A 29 2.86 -15.35 -17.79
C ILE A 29 2.92 -15.89 -19.22
N ALA A 30 3.36 -15.04 -20.15
CA ALA A 30 3.81 -15.47 -21.48
C ALA A 30 5.29 -15.90 -21.42
N PRO A 31 5.68 -17.01 -22.10
CA PRO A 31 7.08 -17.48 -22.13
C PRO A 31 8.08 -16.40 -22.57
N GLU A 32 7.72 -15.57 -23.54
CA GLU A 32 8.54 -14.49 -24.05
C GLU A 32 8.79 -13.40 -22.99
N THR A 33 7.74 -13.01 -22.27
CA THR A 33 7.83 -12.04 -21.17
C THR A 33 8.68 -12.58 -20.03
N TYR A 34 8.53 -13.87 -19.70
CA TYR A 34 9.35 -14.52 -18.67
C TYR A 34 10.83 -14.54 -19.06
N ASN A 35 11.16 -14.91 -20.29
CA ASN A 35 12.55 -14.92 -20.77
C ASN A 35 13.15 -13.51 -20.73
N THR A 36 12.39 -12.50 -21.18
CA THR A 36 12.82 -11.09 -21.14
C THR A 36 13.06 -10.63 -19.69
N PHE A 37 12.23 -11.05 -18.74
CA PHE A 37 12.42 -10.77 -17.32
C PHE A 37 13.68 -11.43 -16.76
N MET A 38 13.95 -12.69 -17.11
CA MET A 38 15.16 -13.39 -16.68
C MET A 38 16.44 -12.77 -17.26
N GLU A 39 16.41 -12.34 -18.52
CA GLU A 39 17.48 -11.56 -19.15
C GLU A 39 17.67 -10.23 -18.43
N PHE A 40 16.59 -9.51 -18.13
CA PHE A 40 16.61 -8.27 -17.37
C PHE A 40 17.27 -8.43 -15.98
N LEU A 41 16.93 -9.48 -15.23
CA LEU A 41 17.57 -9.77 -13.94
C LEU A 41 19.08 -10.01 -14.05
N SER A 42 19.57 -10.36 -15.25
CA SER A 42 20.99 -10.55 -15.54
C SER A 42 21.72 -9.25 -15.92
N THR A 43 21.02 -8.11 -15.97
CA THR A 43 21.60 -6.78 -16.25
C THR A 43 21.89 -5.99 -14.98
N GLU A 44 22.57 -4.83 -15.09
CA GLU A 44 22.80 -3.93 -13.95
C GLU A 44 21.57 -3.04 -13.68
N ASN A 45 21.30 -2.74 -12.41
CA ASN A 45 20.30 -1.73 -12.07
C ASN A 45 20.81 -0.33 -12.47
N THR A 46 20.18 0.25 -13.48
CA THR A 46 20.53 1.58 -14.03
C THR A 46 19.54 2.68 -13.64
N SER A 47 18.63 2.40 -12.71
CA SER A 47 17.61 3.38 -12.27
C SER A 47 18.21 4.54 -11.47
N ASN A 48 19.38 4.36 -10.85
CA ASN A 48 19.99 5.28 -9.88
C ASN A 48 19.01 5.65 -8.73
N LYS A 49 18.12 4.72 -8.39
CA LYS A 49 17.20 4.81 -7.27
C LYS A 49 17.46 3.65 -6.32
N VAL A 50 17.36 3.95 -5.03
CA VAL A 50 17.26 2.95 -3.97
C VAL A 50 15.94 2.18 -4.11
N MET A 51 15.89 0.99 -3.53
CA MET A 51 14.77 0.06 -3.63
C MET A 51 14.22 -0.33 -2.27
N GLU A 52 12.94 -0.72 -2.24
CA GLU A 52 12.34 -1.37 -1.09
C GLU A 52 12.55 -2.89 -1.18
N LEU A 53 13.01 -3.51 -0.09
CA LEU A 53 13.03 -4.96 0.07
C LEU A 53 11.84 -5.40 0.92
N GLN A 54 10.93 -6.18 0.35
CA GLN A 54 9.66 -6.51 0.99
C GLN A 54 9.44 -8.03 1.08
N PRO A 55 10.00 -8.73 2.09
CA PRO A 55 9.64 -10.11 2.40
C PRO A 55 8.18 -10.18 2.88
N TRP A 56 7.33 -10.84 2.10
CA TRP A 56 5.91 -10.94 2.37
C TRP A 56 5.59 -12.14 3.27
N ILE A 57 4.77 -11.94 4.30
CA ILE A 57 4.33 -12.99 5.24
C ILE A 57 2.83 -13.21 5.06
N SER A 58 2.47 -14.18 4.22
CA SER A 58 1.10 -14.40 3.75
C SER A 58 0.22 -15.23 4.71
N PHE A 59 0.31 -14.99 6.02
CA PHE A 59 -0.46 -15.78 7.01
C PHE A 59 -1.32 -14.90 7.91
N CYS A 60 -2.54 -15.38 8.20
CA CYS A 60 -3.42 -14.78 9.20
C CYS A 60 -3.95 -15.85 10.16
N ASP A 61 -4.08 -15.51 11.44
CA ASP A 61 -4.67 -16.38 12.47
C ASP A 61 -6.21 -16.39 12.43
N SER A 62 -6.78 -15.37 11.80
CA SER A 62 -8.20 -15.12 11.65
C SER A 62 -8.45 -14.31 10.38
N ARG A 63 -9.58 -14.56 9.71
CA ARG A 63 -9.93 -13.85 8.47
C ARG A 63 -10.92 -12.73 8.75
N CYS A 64 -10.50 -11.49 8.56
CA CYS A 64 -11.39 -10.33 8.58
C CYS A 64 -12.45 -10.47 7.48
N THR A 65 -13.71 -10.10 7.74
CA THR A 65 -14.80 -10.39 6.80
C THR A 65 -14.68 -9.61 5.49
N PHE A 66 -14.01 -8.46 5.52
CA PHE A 66 -13.79 -7.58 4.38
C PHE A 66 -12.50 -7.89 3.60
N CYS A 67 -11.60 -8.70 4.14
CA CYS A 67 -10.27 -8.88 3.55
C CYS A 67 -10.35 -9.70 2.26
N TYR A 68 -9.91 -9.07 1.17
CA TYR A 68 -9.78 -9.65 -0.17
C TYR A 68 -8.32 -9.95 -0.53
N TYR A 69 -7.35 -9.54 0.28
CA TYR A 69 -5.95 -9.78 -0.02
C TYR A 69 -5.61 -11.27 0.03
N PRO A 70 -4.69 -11.74 -0.85
CA PRO A 70 -4.18 -13.10 -0.78
C PRO A 70 -3.60 -13.38 0.61
N ASN A 71 -4.15 -14.37 1.30
CA ASN A 71 -3.67 -14.83 2.59
C ASN A 71 -3.88 -16.34 2.73
N ASN A 72 -3.04 -16.95 3.56
CA ASN A 72 -3.10 -18.35 3.92
C ASN A 72 -3.45 -18.48 5.41
N PRO A 73 -4.18 -19.53 5.81
CA PRO A 73 -4.42 -19.78 7.22
C PRO A 73 -3.11 -20.08 7.94
N TYR A 74 -2.89 -19.46 9.09
CA TYR A 74 -1.71 -19.71 9.91
C TYR A 74 -1.68 -21.16 10.41
N SER A 75 -0.50 -21.78 10.31
CA SER A 75 -0.20 -23.05 10.96
C SER A 75 1.25 -23.05 11.42
N LEU A 76 1.49 -23.49 12.66
CA LEU A 76 2.85 -23.67 13.21
C LEU A 76 3.69 -24.59 12.32
N SER A 77 3.09 -25.65 11.77
CA SER A 77 3.80 -26.61 10.91
C SER A 77 4.16 -26.07 9.53
N LEU A 78 3.59 -24.91 9.14
CA LEU A 78 3.77 -24.33 7.81
C LEU A 78 4.65 -23.07 7.83
N MET A 79 4.68 -22.34 8.95
CA MET A 79 5.47 -21.11 9.06
C MET A 79 6.97 -21.37 8.85
N ASP A 80 7.57 -22.35 9.53
CA ASP A 80 9.00 -22.65 9.36
C ASP A 80 9.35 -23.10 7.93
N PRO A 81 8.65 -24.09 7.31
CA PRO A 81 8.88 -24.43 5.91
C PRO A 81 8.71 -23.25 4.95
N TYR A 82 7.77 -22.35 5.23
CA TYR A 82 7.56 -21.15 4.44
C TYR A 82 8.73 -20.17 4.56
N LEU A 83 9.20 -19.87 5.77
CA LEU A 83 10.32 -18.95 5.97
C LEU A 83 11.61 -19.46 5.33
N GLU A 84 11.83 -20.78 5.35
CA GLU A 84 12.95 -21.38 4.64
C GLU A 84 12.81 -21.29 3.12
N ALA A 85 11.59 -21.44 2.56
CA ALA A 85 11.34 -21.16 1.16
C ALA A 85 11.51 -19.68 0.82
N LEU A 86 11.02 -18.77 1.66
CA LEU A 86 11.16 -17.32 1.48
C LEU A 86 12.63 -16.90 1.42
N LYS A 87 13.46 -17.39 2.35
CA LYS A 87 14.92 -17.18 2.32
C LYS A 87 15.55 -17.73 1.04
N LYS A 88 15.11 -18.89 0.54
CA LYS A 88 15.61 -19.43 -0.74
C LYS A 88 15.25 -18.53 -1.91
N GLU A 89 14.01 -18.06 -2.00
CA GLU A 89 13.59 -17.12 -3.04
C GLU A 89 14.39 -15.80 -2.97
N LEU A 90 14.55 -15.24 -1.77
CA LEU A 90 15.39 -14.07 -1.55
C LEU A 90 16.81 -14.30 -2.09
N MET A 91 17.41 -15.48 -1.83
CA MET A 91 18.72 -15.82 -2.39
C MET A 91 18.74 -16.02 -3.90
N MET A 92 17.63 -16.42 -4.51
CA MET A 92 17.53 -16.50 -5.96
C MET A 92 17.64 -15.10 -6.56
N TYR A 93 16.95 -14.11 -5.99
CA TYR A 93 17.05 -12.71 -6.39
C TYR A 93 18.42 -12.10 -6.03
N ALA A 94 18.96 -12.33 -4.83
CA ALA A 94 20.25 -11.79 -4.40
C ALA A 94 21.44 -12.22 -5.29
N LYS A 95 21.31 -13.34 -6.01
CA LYS A 95 22.31 -13.82 -6.98
C LYS A 95 22.20 -13.18 -8.36
N THR A 96 21.12 -12.47 -8.65
CA THR A 96 20.93 -11.80 -9.93
C THR A 96 21.81 -10.56 -10.02
N LYS A 97 22.33 -10.28 -11.21
CA LYS A 97 23.20 -9.11 -11.41
C LYS A 97 22.46 -7.80 -11.12
N TYR A 98 21.17 -7.76 -11.41
CA TYR A 98 20.32 -6.60 -11.15
C TYR A 98 20.31 -6.27 -9.65
N VAL A 99 19.99 -7.26 -8.80
CA VAL A 99 19.93 -7.05 -7.35
C VAL A 99 21.30 -6.81 -6.74
N GLN A 100 22.35 -7.47 -7.23
CA GLN A 100 23.73 -7.23 -6.76
C GLN A 100 24.22 -5.79 -7.00
N THR A 101 23.62 -5.08 -7.95
CA THR A 101 23.94 -3.69 -8.28
C THR A 101 22.87 -2.70 -7.81
N SER A 102 21.86 -3.18 -7.08
CA SER A 102 20.88 -2.35 -6.39
C SER A 102 21.32 -2.03 -4.97
N GLU A 103 20.79 -0.93 -4.44
CA GLU A 103 20.86 -0.55 -3.03
C GLU A 103 19.44 -0.45 -2.47
N PHE A 104 19.29 -0.79 -1.18
CA PHE A 104 18.02 -0.81 -0.48
C PHE A 104 18.06 0.14 0.74
N ASP A 105 17.05 0.98 0.89
CA ASP A 105 16.87 1.91 2.03
C ASP A 105 15.67 1.55 2.91
N GLU A 106 14.95 0.49 2.56
CA GLU A 106 13.82 -0.02 3.34
C GLU A 106 13.80 -1.55 3.38
N ILE A 107 13.59 -2.09 4.57
CA ILE A 107 13.19 -3.49 4.78
C ILE A 107 11.79 -3.49 5.37
N VAL A 108 10.82 -3.94 4.57
CA VAL A 108 9.40 -3.93 4.94
C VAL A 108 8.92 -5.37 5.09
N LEU A 109 8.69 -5.80 6.34
CA LEU A 109 7.97 -7.05 6.58
C LEU A 109 6.47 -6.78 6.43
N GLY A 110 5.94 -7.10 5.24
CA GLY A 110 4.55 -6.87 4.86
C GLY A 110 3.73 -8.15 4.70
N GLY A 111 2.44 -8.01 4.41
CA GLY A 111 1.59 -9.12 3.98
C GLY A 111 0.34 -9.33 4.82
N GLY A 112 0.05 -10.60 5.16
CA GLY A 112 -1.07 -10.96 6.02
C GLY A 112 -0.84 -10.43 7.43
N THR A 113 -0.10 -11.17 8.24
CA THR A 113 0.21 -10.76 9.62
C THR A 113 1.65 -11.17 9.99
N PRO A 114 2.67 -10.41 9.55
CA PRO A 114 4.08 -10.67 9.88
C PRO A 114 4.35 -10.85 11.37
N SER A 115 3.66 -10.10 12.23
CA SER A 115 3.71 -10.26 13.69
C SER A 115 3.29 -11.64 14.24
N LEU A 116 2.74 -12.55 13.43
CA LEU A 116 2.52 -13.96 13.81
C LEU A 116 3.83 -14.76 13.87
N MET A 117 4.90 -14.29 13.26
CA MET A 117 6.23 -14.84 13.48
C MET A 117 6.60 -14.73 14.97
N SER A 118 7.36 -15.71 15.45
CA SER A 118 8.07 -15.56 16.70
C SER A 118 9.08 -14.42 16.59
N LYS A 119 9.49 -13.88 17.73
CA LYS A 119 10.55 -12.87 17.81
C LYS A 119 11.80 -13.32 17.02
N ASP A 120 12.25 -14.55 17.26
CA ASP A 120 13.48 -15.08 16.66
C ASP A 120 13.33 -15.29 15.14
N GLN A 121 12.16 -15.69 14.66
CA GLN A 121 11.86 -15.79 13.23
C GLN A 121 11.90 -14.42 12.55
N MET A 122 11.25 -13.41 13.16
CA MET A 122 11.14 -12.05 12.62
C MET A 122 12.51 -11.39 12.47
N PHE A 123 13.28 -11.32 13.55
CA PHE A 123 14.60 -10.67 13.52
C PHE A 123 15.65 -11.54 12.82
N GLY A 124 15.48 -12.86 12.81
CA GLY A 124 16.28 -13.75 11.97
C GLY A 124 16.09 -13.50 10.48
N LEU A 125 14.87 -13.17 10.03
CA LEU A 125 14.59 -12.81 8.64
C LEU A 125 15.13 -11.43 8.27
N ILE A 126 14.99 -10.44 9.15
CA ILE A 126 15.56 -9.09 8.94
C ILE A 126 17.08 -9.18 8.81
N LYS A 127 17.74 -9.82 9.79
CA LYS A 127 19.18 -10.05 9.75
C LYS A 127 19.63 -10.80 8.50
N PHE A 128 18.85 -11.79 8.07
CA PHE A 128 19.14 -12.49 6.82
C PHE A 128 19.10 -11.55 5.60
N CYS A 129 18.16 -10.61 5.57
CA CYS A 129 18.10 -9.60 4.51
C CYS A 129 19.32 -8.67 4.56
N GLU A 130 19.66 -8.15 5.74
CA GLU A 130 20.84 -7.30 5.94
C GLU A 130 22.16 -7.98 5.50
N GLU A 131 22.30 -9.30 5.75
CA GLU A 131 23.49 -10.06 5.40
C GLU A 131 23.63 -10.36 3.89
N ASN A 132 22.55 -10.28 3.11
CA ASN A 132 22.53 -10.77 1.73
C ASN A 132 22.16 -9.70 0.68
N PHE A 133 21.75 -8.50 1.11
CA PHE A 133 21.36 -7.40 0.23
C PHE A 133 22.13 -6.12 0.60
N ASN A 134 22.48 -5.32 -0.40
CA ASN A 134 23.20 -4.06 -0.17
C ASN A 134 22.22 -3.02 0.39
N THR A 135 22.33 -2.72 1.67
CA THR A 135 21.59 -1.61 2.29
C THR A 135 22.42 -0.34 2.27
N VAL A 136 21.76 0.82 2.15
CA VAL A 136 22.42 2.11 2.42
C VAL A 136 22.62 2.29 3.92
N ASP A 137 23.50 3.21 4.35
CA ASP A 137 23.82 3.38 5.77
C ASP A 137 22.61 3.78 6.64
N ASP A 138 21.67 4.56 6.07
CA ASP A 138 20.47 5.07 6.75
C ASP A 138 19.23 4.44 6.12
N TYR A 139 18.99 3.16 6.42
CA TYR A 139 17.82 2.41 5.99
C TYR A 139 16.87 2.15 7.16
N PHE A 140 15.59 1.93 6.85
CA PHE A 140 14.54 1.81 7.84
C PHE A 140 13.92 0.42 7.80
N ILE A 141 13.54 -0.07 8.98
CA ILE A 141 12.81 -1.32 9.11
C ILE A 141 11.38 -1.00 9.52
N LYS A 142 10.44 -1.55 8.77
CA LYS A 142 9.01 -1.44 9.00
C LYS A 142 8.38 -2.83 9.10
N ILE A 143 7.49 -3.01 10.07
CA ILE A 143 6.84 -4.32 10.30
C ILE A 143 5.33 -4.12 10.41
N THR A 144 4.57 -4.81 9.58
CA THR A 144 3.10 -4.80 9.69
C THR A 144 2.60 -5.91 10.62
N GLY A 145 1.43 -5.71 11.20
CA GLY A 145 0.85 -6.71 12.08
C GLY A 145 -0.48 -6.36 12.70
N SER A 146 -0.91 -7.24 13.61
CA SER A 146 -2.11 -7.02 14.40
C SER A 146 -1.72 -6.66 15.82
N SER A 147 -2.54 -5.84 16.48
CA SER A 147 -2.48 -5.56 17.91
C SER A 147 -2.57 -6.81 18.79
N ARG A 148 -3.04 -7.96 18.28
CA ARG A 148 -3.06 -9.21 19.05
C ARG A 148 -1.74 -9.96 19.03
N SER A 149 -0.99 -9.82 17.95
CA SER A 149 0.23 -10.57 17.69
C SER A 149 1.48 -9.73 17.88
N PHE A 150 1.37 -8.40 17.87
CA PHE A 150 2.38 -7.51 18.45
C PHE A 150 2.22 -7.45 19.97
N ASP A 151 2.59 -8.53 20.64
CA ASP A 151 2.70 -8.51 22.09
C ASP A 151 3.87 -7.62 22.56
N ARG A 152 3.85 -7.30 23.86
CA ARG A 152 4.87 -6.46 24.50
C ARG A 152 6.30 -6.95 24.27
N ASP A 153 6.53 -8.27 24.30
CA ASP A 153 7.88 -8.83 24.16
C ASP A 153 8.42 -8.63 22.75
N LYS A 154 7.57 -8.75 21.72
CA LYS A 154 7.94 -8.42 20.33
C LYS A 154 8.13 -6.94 20.11
N LEU A 155 7.29 -6.09 20.70
CA LEU A 155 7.44 -4.62 20.58
C LEU A 155 8.73 -4.13 21.23
N VAL A 156 9.09 -4.67 22.40
CA VAL A 156 10.38 -4.37 23.05
C VAL A 156 11.53 -4.81 22.15
N ALA A 157 11.47 -6.03 21.63
CA ALA A 157 12.52 -6.55 20.75
C ALA A 157 12.64 -5.74 19.45
N ALA A 158 11.52 -5.26 18.88
CA ALA A 158 11.51 -4.38 17.72
C ALA A 158 12.24 -3.07 18.00
N ALA A 159 11.92 -2.41 19.13
CA ALA A 159 12.60 -1.19 19.53
C ALA A 159 14.09 -1.42 19.81
N GLU A 160 14.46 -2.51 20.49
CA GLU A 160 15.86 -2.87 20.76
C GLU A 160 16.66 -3.22 19.50
N TYR A 161 16.03 -3.81 18.49
CA TYR A 161 16.66 -4.12 17.20
C TYR A 161 16.89 -2.87 16.35
N GLY A 162 16.12 -1.79 16.56
CA GLY A 162 16.14 -0.58 15.74
C GLY A 162 15.07 -0.54 14.67
N VAL A 163 13.95 -1.26 14.85
CA VAL A 163 12.76 -1.08 14.01
C VAL A 163 12.27 0.35 14.12
N TYR A 164 12.09 1.00 12.98
CA TYR A 164 11.59 2.37 12.93
C TYR A 164 10.10 2.42 13.22
N GLN A 165 9.35 1.57 12.51
CA GLN A 165 7.89 1.66 12.45
C GLN A 165 7.19 0.31 12.56
N VAL A 166 6.07 0.33 13.28
CA VAL A 166 5.07 -0.75 13.25
C VAL A 166 3.75 -0.25 12.68
N ASP A 167 3.19 -1.02 11.76
CA ASP A 167 1.87 -0.76 11.17
C ASP A 167 0.85 -1.71 11.78
N MET A 168 -0.21 -1.16 12.38
CA MET A 168 -1.25 -1.94 13.05
C MET A 168 -2.63 -1.76 12.39
N GLY A 169 -3.26 -2.87 12.03
CA GLY A 169 -4.63 -2.89 11.51
C GLY A 169 -5.69 -2.57 12.59
N ALA A 170 -5.93 -1.29 12.88
CA ALA A 170 -6.94 -0.86 13.87
C ALA A 170 -8.36 -0.93 13.30
N GLN A 171 -8.53 -0.46 12.08
CA GLN A 171 -9.72 -0.43 11.22
C GLN A 171 -10.84 0.46 11.73
N THR A 172 -11.23 0.32 12.99
CA THR A 172 -12.22 1.15 13.66
C THR A 172 -12.10 1.02 15.18
N PHE A 173 -12.40 2.11 15.90
CA PHE A 173 -12.52 2.12 17.35
C PHE A 173 -13.97 1.89 17.85
N ASP A 174 -14.87 1.44 16.96
CA ASP A 174 -16.24 1.05 17.30
C ASP A 174 -16.36 -0.48 17.46
N ASN A 175 -16.52 -0.95 18.70
CA ASN A 175 -16.61 -2.37 19.02
C ASN A 175 -17.77 -3.11 18.32
N LYS A 176 -18.84 -2.43 17.90
CA LYS A 176 -19.91 -3.05 17.11
C LYS A 176 -19.43 -3.35 15.69
N LEU A 177 -18.76 -2.39 15.06
CA LEU A 177 -18.18 -2.56 13.73
C LEU A 177 -17.03 -3.59 13.77
N ARG A 178 -16.18 -3.58 14.80
CA ARG A 178 -15.12 -4.59 14.98
C ARG A 178 -15.65 -6.01 14.95
N ARG A 179 -16.72 -6.30 15.69
CA ARG A 179 -17.36 -7.64 15.70
C ARG A 179 -17.90 -8.02 14.32
N MET A 180 -18.54 -7.08 13.61
CA MET A 180 -19.05 -7.32 12.26
C MET A 180 -17.91 -7.63 11.26
N LEU A 181 -16.78 -6.95 11.40
CA LEU A 181 -15.60 -7.16 10.57
C LEU A 181 -14.78 -8.40 10.96
N ASN A 182 -15.21 -9.16 11.97
CA ASN A 182 -14.47 -10.26 12.58
C ASN A 182 -13.06 -9.83 13.04
N LEU A 183 -12.98 -8.64 13.65
CA LEU A 183 -11.80 -8.16 14.36
C LEU A 183 -11.91 -8.63 15.82
N PRO A 184 -11.07 -9.60 16.25
CA PRO A 184 -11.33 -10.37 17.48
C PRO A 184 -10.95 -9.65 18.78
N ASP A 185 -10.13 -8.61 18.74
CA ASP A 185 -9.77 -7.78 19.88
C ASP A 185 -10.65 -6.52 20.02
N SER A 186 -10.66 -5.93 21.21
CA SER A 186 -11.45 -4.73 21.49
C SER A 186 -10.74 -3.45 21.03
N ALA A 187 -11.51 -2.38 20.82
CA ALA A 187 -10.96 -1.06 20.54
C ALA A 187 -10.00 -0.56 21.64
N GLU A 188 -10.23 -0.91 22.91
CA GLU A 188 -9.33 -0.52 24.00
C GLU A 188 -8.02 -1.32 23.98
N HIS A 189 -8.08 -2.62 23.63
CA HIS A 189 -6.87 -3.44 23.45
C HIS A 189 -5.97 -2.83 22.37
N VAL A 190 -6.53 -2.48 21.21
CA VAL A 190 -5.80 -1.80 20.15
C VAL A 190 -5.14 -0.51 20.67
N ALA A 191 -5.91 0.32 21.39
CA ALA A 191 -5.40 1.57 21.95
C ALA A 191 -4.28 1.36 22.98
N GLU A 192 -4.34 0.30 23.79
CA GLU A 192 -3.29 -0.06 24.74
C GLU A 192 -2.00 -0.47 24.05
N GLU A 193 -2.08 -1.29 23.00
CA GLU A 193 -0.90 -1.75 22.26
C GLU A 193 -0.23 -0.61 21.49
N ILE A 194 -1.02 0.30 20.90
CA ILE A 194 -0.52 1.53 20.29
C ILE A 194 0.25 2.36 21.31
N ARG A 195 -0.32 2.59 22.51
CA ARG A 195 0.35 3.34 23.58
C ARG A 195 1.64 2.64 24.03
N THR A 196 1.65 1.31 24.06
CA THR A 196 2.82 0.52 24.41
C THR A 196 3.94 0.69 23.38
N ALA A 197 3.63 0.53 22.09
CA ALA A 197 4.60 0.74 21.01
C ALA A 197 5.16 2.17 21.01
N ARG A 198 4.31 3.19 21.14
CA ARG A 198 4.74 4.61 21.24
C ARG A 198 5.66 4.85 22.43
N LYS A 199 5.37 4.28 23.61
CA LYS A 199 6.22 4.40 24.81
C LYS A 199 7.62 3.79 24.63
N LEU A 200 7.75 2.83 23.71
CA LEU A 200 9.03 2.21 23.36
C LEU A 200 9.82 3.01 22.32
N GLY A 201 9.28 4.15 21.85
CA GLY A 201 9.94 5.02 20.87
C GLY A 201 9.70 4.62 19.41
N LEU A 202 8.82 3.65 19.14
CA LEU A 202 8.46 3.26 17.78
C LEU A 202 7.57 4.33 17.12
N CYS A 203 7.78 4.57 15.83
CA CYS A 203 6.74 5.15 14.99
C CYS A 203 5.59 4.13 14.89
N VAL A 204 4.35 4.61 15.02
CA VAL A 204 3.16 3.74 14.94
C VAL A 204 2.24 4.29 13.88
N CYS A 205 2.11 3.55 12.78
CA CYS A 205 1.08 3.80 11.79
C CYS A 205 -0.12 2.87 12.06
N ILE A 206 -1.33 3.37 11.85
CA ILE A 206 -2.54 2.54 11.95
C ILE A 206 -3.38 2.63 10.69
N ASP A 207 -3.89 1.48 10.25
CA ASP A 207 -4.89 1.44 9.20
C ASP A 207 -6.27 1.68 9.83
N ILE A 208 -7.01 2.69 9.37
CA ILE A 208 -8.43 2.89 9.72
C ILE A 208 -9.28 2.90 8.45
N MET A 209 -10.56 2.58 8.58
CA MET A 209 -11.48 2.49 7.45
C MET A 209 -12.75 3.32 7.66
N TYR A 210 -13.16 4.02 6.60
CA TYR A 210 -14.49 4.61 6.47
C TYR A 210 -15.33 3.85 5.45
N ASN A 211 -16.61 4.19 5.35
CA ASN A 211 -17.60 3.48 4.53
C ASN A 211 -17.79 2.00 4.93
N ILE A 212 -17.57 1.67 6.21
CA ILE A 212 -17.89 0.35 6.75
C ILE A 212 -19.44 0.20 6.78
N PRO A 213 -20.01 -0.96 6.40
CA PRO A 213 -21.46 -1.19 6.48
C PRO A 213 -22.08 -0.77 7.82
N GLY A 214 -23.06 0.15 7.76
CA GLY A 214 -23.74 0.66 8.95
C GLY A 214 -22.92 1.62 9.83
N GLN A 215 -21.75 2.06 9.37
CA GLN A 215 -20.96 3.09 10.03
C GLN A 215 -21.64 4.45 9.88
N THR A 216 -21.76 5.17 10.99
CA THR A 216 -22.29 6.54 11.01
C THR A 216 -21.15 7.55 10.90
N LEU A 217 -21.47 8.78 10.48
CA LEU A 217 -20.50 9.88 10.50
C LEU A 217 -19.94 10.14 11.91
N GLU A 218 -20.76 9.97 12.95
CA GLU A 218 -20.35 10.07 14.35
C GLU A 218 -19.33 9.00 14.74
N SER A 219 -19.60 7.73 14.41
CA SER A 219 -18.68 6.60 14.69
C SER A 219 -17.34 6.79 13.95
N TRP A 220 -17.39 7.26 12.70
CA TRP A 220 -16.19 7.63 11.94
C TRP A 220 -15.42 8.79 12.57
N THR A 221 -16.10 9.88 12.91
CA THR A 221 -15.50 11.05 13.56
C THR A 221 -14.79 10.67 14.87
N ASN A 222 -15.40 9.78 15.65
CA ASN A 222 -14.81 9.25 16.89
C ASN A 222 -13.56 8.39 16.61
N THR A 223 -13.58 7.59 15.54
CA THR A 223 -12.40 6.81 15.10
C THR A 223 -11.24 7.73 14.74
N VAL A 224 -11.48 8.78 13.94
CA VAL A 224 -10.47 9.77 13.56
C VAL A 224 -9.91 10.50 14.78
N LYS A 225 -10.79 11.02 15.65
CA LYS A 225 -10.37 11.69 16.89
C LYS A 225 -9.54 10.78 17.79
N LYS A 226 -9.88 9.48 17.85
CA LYS A 226 -9.13 8.52 18.64
C LYS A 226 -7.73 8.27 18.09
N ALA A 227 -7.59 8.18 16.76
CA ALA A 227 -6.27 8.08 16.12
C ALA A 227 -5.39 9.30 16.44
N ILE A 228 -5.96 10.51 16.37
CA ILE A 228 -5.29 11.75 16.74
C ILE A 228 -4.88 11.74 18.22
N GLU A 229 -5.78 11.35 19.13
CA GLU A 229 -5.52 11.25 20.58
C GLU A 229 -4.38 10.27 20.89
N LEU A 230 -4.30 9.17 20.15
CA LEU A 230 -3.28 8.14 20.30
C LEU A 230 -1.93 8.51 19.68
N ASP A 231 -1.84 9.67 19.03
CA ASP A 231 -0.62 10.21 18.43
C ASP A 231 0.03 9.21 17.45
N THR A 232 -0.80 8.63 16.59
CA THR A 232 -0.38 7.70 15.52
C THR A 232 -0.31 8.41 14.18
N GLU A 233 0.52 7.89 13.28
CA GLU A 233 0.40 8.10 11.85
C GLU A 233 -0.76 7.24 11.32
N VAL A 234 -1.41 7.62 10.22
CA VAL A 234 -2.69 6.98 9.84
C VAL A 234 -2.82 6.76 8.35
N ASP A 235 -3.13 5.54 7.95
CA ASP A 235 -3.63 5.20 6.63
C ASP A 235 -5.17 5.04 6.68
N ALA A 236 -5.91 5.95 6.03
CA ALA A 236 -7.37 6.03 6.13
C ALA A 236 -8.09 5.60 4.85
N TYR A 237 -8.42 4.31 4.74
CA TYR A 237 -8.96 3.71 3.53
C TYR A 237 -10.49 3.82 3.41
N CYS A 238 -10.96 4.04 2.18
CA CYS A 238 -12.37 3.78 1.85
C CYS A 238 -12.56 2.27 1.77
N LEU A 239 -13.48 1.71 2.55
CA LEU A 239 -13.78 0.29 2.41
C LEU A 239 -14.54 0.03 1.10
N GLU A 240 -13.90 -0.72 0.20
CA GLU A 240 -14.54 -1.32 -0.96
C GLU A 240 -14.92 -2.78 -0.64
N VAL A 241 -16.16 -3.15 -0.94
CA VAL A 241 -16.67 -4.50 -0.66
C VAL A 241 -16.67 -5.33 -1.93
N TYR A 242 -15.71 -6.26 -2.02
CA TYR A 242 -15.59 -7.13 -3.19
C TYR A 242 -16.47 -8.39 -3.11
N PRO A 243 -16.99 -8.91 -4.25
CA PRO A 243 -17.89 -10.06 -4.28
C PRO A 243 -17.37 -11.33 -3.59
N GLU A 244 -16.06 -11.55 -3.59
CA GLU A 244 -15.38 -12.70 -2.99
C GLU A 244 -15.29 -12.65 -1.45
N THR A 245 -15.63 -11.51 -0.85
CA THR A 245 -15.49 -11.30 0.59
C THR A 245 -16.66 -11.89 1.40
N VAL A 246 -16.39 -12.26 2.65
CA VAL A 246 -17.43 -12.71 3.58
C VAL A 246 -18.42 -11.58 3.85
N LEU A 247 -17.94 -10.34 3.93
CA LEU A 247 -18.76 -9.15 4.16
C LEU A 247 -19.77 -8.93 3.02
N TYR A 248 -19.35 -9.09 1.76
CA TYR A 248 -20.28 -9.02 0.62
C TYR A 248 -21.41 -10.03 0.77
N LYS A 249 -21.08 -11.30 1.07
CA LYS A 249 -22.08 -12.35 1.29
C LYS A 249 -23.02 -12.00 2.45
N GLN A 250 -22.50 -11.48 3.56
CA GLN A 250 -23.32 -11.03 4.70
C GLN A 250 -24.28 -9.91 4.31
N MET A 251 -23.86 -8.96 3.46
CA MET A 251 -24.72 -7.89 2.95
C MET A 251 -25.83 -8.43 2.04
N GLN A 252 -25.51 -9.33 1.11
CA GLN A 252 -26.49 -9.95 0.22
C GLN A 252 -27.55 -10.77 0.99
N GLU A 253 -27.14 -11.40 2.10
CA GLU A 253 -28.03 -12.15 3.00
C GLU A 253 -28.79 -11.27 4.00
N GLY A 254 -28.60 -9.94 3.97
CA GLY A 254 -29.21 -9.01 4.92
C GLY A 254 -28.69 -9.12 6.37
N LYS A 255 -27.56 -9.81 6.57
CA LYS A 255 -26.88 -9.97 7.88
C LYS A 255 -25.97 -8.80 8.22
N ALA A 256 -25.51 -8.06 7.21
CA ALA A 256 -24.85 -6.77 7.36
C ALA A 256 -25.69 -5.68 6.67
N PRO A 257 -25.72 -4.45 7.23
CA PRO A 257 -26.40 -3.32 6.59
C PRO A 257 -25.74 -2.92 5.25
N PRO A 258 -26.34 -2.05 4.45
CA PRO A 258 -25.65 -1.48 3.28
C PRO A 258 -24.48 -0.57 3.70
N GLN A 259 -23.59 -0.32 2.75
CA GLN A 259 -22.59 0.76 2.83
C GLN A 259 -23.27 2.14 2.75
N ALA A 260 -22.52 3.18 3.07
CA ALA A 260 -22.99 4.56 2.97
C ALA A 260 -23.31 4.91 1.51
N ASP A 261 -24.22 5.88 1.31
CA ASP A 261 -24.36 6.50 0.00
C ASP A 261 -23.15 7.39 -0.32
N GLN A 262 -23.10 7.90 -1.56
CA GLN A 262 -21.97 8.69 -2.04
C GLN A 262 -21.80 10.01 -1.27
N GLU A 263 -22.90 10.63 -0.85
CA GLU A 263 -22.86 11.90 -0.13
C GLU A 263 -22.29 11.70 1.28
N LEU A 264 -22.74 10.67 2.00
CA LEU A 264 -22.19 10.33 3.30
C LEU A 264 -20.73 9.85 3.21
N THR A 265 -20.35 9.12 2.15
CA THR A 265 -18.96 8.71 1.91
C THR A 265 -18.05 9.92 1.70
N LYS A 266 -18.49 10.90 0.90
CA LYS A 266 -17.78 12.17 0.72
C LYS A 266 -17.65 12.94 2.04
N GLN A 267 -18.70 12.98 2.85
CA GLN A 267 -18.66 13.62 4.17
C GLN A 267 -17.67 12.94 5.11
N MET A 268 -17.60 11.60 5.11
CA MET A 268 -16.62 10.86 5.90
C MET A 268 -15.18 11.22 5.49
N TYR A 269 -14.87 11.17 4.20
CA TYR A 269 -13.56 11.56 3.69
C TYR A 269 -13.19 13.00 4.09
N THR A 270 -14.09 13.95 3.82
CA THR A 270 -13.85 15.38 4.09
C THR A 270 -13.66 15.64 5.59
N THR A 271 -14.44 14.98 6.45
CA THR A 271 -14.32 15.10 7.90
C THR A 271 -12.95 14.60 8.39
N ALA A 272 -12.45 13.48 7.86
CA ALA A 272 -11.13 12.99 8.24
C ALA A 272 -10.02 13.93 7.76
N TYR A 273 -10.11 14.37 6.51
CA TYR A 273 -9.16 15.32 5.93
C TYR A 273 -9.04 16.60 6.77
N GLU A 274 -10.17 17.21 7.13
CA GLU A 274 -10.21 18.44 7.93
C GLU A 274 -9.64 18.21 9.34
N LEU A 275 -10.08 17.16 10.04
CA LEU A 275 -9.63 16.89 11.41
C LEU A 275 -8.13 16.56 11.47
N PHE A 276 -7.61 15.79 10.52
CA PHE A 276 -6.17 15.50 10.47
C PHE A 276 -5.37 16.77 10.16
N LYS A 277 -5.80 17.58 9.19
CA LYS A 277 -5.13 18.86 8.85
C LYS A 277 -5.14 19.83 10.03
N GLU A 278 -6.27 19.96 10.74
CA GLU A 278 -6.39 20.78 11.96
C GLU A 278 -5.46 20.28 13.08
N ALA A 279 -5.23 18.96 13.18
CA ALA A 279 -4.31 18.34 14.12
C ALA A 279 -2.84 18.33 13.64
N GLY A 280 -2.53 19.03 12.54
CA GLY A 280 -1.17 19.22 12.03
C GLY A 280 -0.61 18.08 11.19
N TYR A 281 -1.43 17.09 10.82
CA TYR A 281 -1.02 16.06 9.86
C TYR A 281 -1.00 16.61 8.43
N LYS A 282 -0.05 16.11 7.63
CA LYS A 282 0.00 16.30 6.19
C LYS A 282 -0.64 15.10 5.49
N PRO A 283 -1.53 15.31 4.50
CA PRO A 283 -1.98 14.25 3.62
C PRO A 283 -0.85 13.89 2.65
N ILE A 284 -0.40 12.64 2.66
CA ILE A 284 0.70 12.14 1.82
C ILE A 284 0.31 10.82 1.15
N GLY A 285 1.01 10.47 0.06
CA GLY A 285 0.81 9.21 -0.63
C GLY A 285 -0.65 8.90 -0.97
N HIS A 286 -1.00 7.62 -0.86
CA HIS A 286 -2.31 7.06 -1.18
C HIS A 286 -3.42 7.66 -0.35
N ASP A 287 -3.53 7.33 0.93
CA ASP A 287 -4.53 7.88 1.84
C ASP A 287 -3.94 8.04 3.26
N ARG A 288 -2.64 8.33 3.31
CA ARG A 288 -1.90 8.54 4.55
C ARG A 288 -2.06 9.97 5.06
N TYR A 289 -2.13 10.10 6.36
CA TYR A 289 -2.02 11.33 7.11
C TYR A 289 -0.83 11.20 8.05
N SER A 290 0.17 12.05 7.88
CA SER A 290 1.36 11.97 8.69
C SER A 290 1.94 13.29 9.18
N ARG A 291 2.50 13.30 10.39
CA ARG A 291 3.38 14.37 10.91
C ARG A 291 4.87 14.07 10.71
N ASP A 292 5.19 12.86 10.28
CA ASP A 292 6.55 12.41 10.07
C ASP A 292 6.99 12.74 8.64
N GLU A 293 8.03 13.57 8.52
CA GLU A 293 8.60 13.95 7.22
C GLU A 293 9.28 12.76 6.53
N TRP A 294 9.61 11.69 7.26
CA TRP A 294 10.19 10.50 6.67
C TRP A 294 9.23 9.81 5.70
N HIS A 295 7.93 9.82 5.99
CA HIS A 295 6.96 9.18 5.11
C HIS A 295 6.84 9.83 3.72
N GLU A 296 7.26 11.09 3.56
CA GLU A 296 7.35 11.71 2.23
C GLU A 296 8.50 11.11 1.40
N LYS A 297 9.46 10.44 2.03
CA LYS A 297 10.64 9.84 1.38
C LYS A 297 10.48 8.35 1.09
N GLU A 298 9.47 7.69 1.65
CA GLU A 298 9.21 6.26 1.41
C GLU A 298 9.24 5.95 -0.09
N ASN A 299 9.93 4.88 -0.47
CA ASN A 299 10.17 4.49 -1.85
C ASN A 299 8.89 4.25 -2.63
N CYS A 300 7.91 3.61 -1.99
CA CYS A 300 6.61 3.36 -2.58
C CYS A 300 5.84 4.66 -2.93
N ILE A 301 6.23 5.80 -2.36
CA ILE A 301 5.69 7.13 -2.65
C ILE A 301 6.65 7.90 -3.56
N ASN A 302 7.77 8.39 -3.01
CA ASN A 302 8.68 9.32 -3.69
C ASN A 302 9.36 8.69 -4.90
N GLY A 303 9.65 7.39 -4.80
CA GLY A 303 10.27 6.62 -5.85
C GLY A 303 9.36 6.34 -7.03
N TRP A 304 8.04 6.42 -6.91
CA TRP A 304 7.11 5.98 -7.95
C TRP A 304 7.15 6.85 -9.22
N PRO A 305 7.17 6.29 -10.45
CA PRO A 305 7.22 4.86 -10.79
C PRO A 305 8.64 4.36 -11.12
N TRP A 306 9.68 4.98 -10.56
CA TRP A 306 11.07 4.75 -10.92
C TRP A 306 11.81 3.80 -9.97
N ALA A 307 11.59 3.92 -8.66
CA ALA A 307 12.16 3.04 -7.65
C ALA A 307 11.52 1.65 -7.73
N GLY A 308 12.35 0.63 -7.48
CA GLY A 308 11.90 -0.76 -7.47
C GLY A 308 11.44 -1.19 -6.09
N ILE A 309 10.49 -2.12 -6.06
CA ILE A 309 10.07 -2.85 -4.86
C ILE A 309 10.33 -4.33 -5.15
N LEU A 310 11.33 -4.90 -4.48
CA LEU A 310 11.62 -6.33 -4.55
C LEU A 310 10.76 -7.04 -3.50
N THR A 311 9.59 -7.50 -3.92
CA THR A 311 8.70 -8.29 -3.06
C THR A 311 8.89 -9.78 -3.30
N THR A 312 8.99 -10.57 -2.24
CA THR A 312 9.09 -12.05 -2.29
C THR A 312 8.06 -12.68 -1.35
N GLY A 313 7.77 -13.97 -1.49
CA GLY A 313 6.82 -14.69 -0.65
C GLY A 313 5.48 -15.00 -1.35
N ALA A 314 4.77 -16.02 -0.85
CA ALA A 314 3.50 -16.44 -1.42
C ALA A 314 2.46 -15.31 -1.46
N GLY A 315 1.79 -15.15 -2.60
CA GLY A 315 0.72 -14.18 -2.81
C GLY A 315 1.15 -12.73 -2.72
N CYS A 316 2.44 -12.45 -2.71
CA CYS A 316 2.93 -11.09 -2.81
C CYS A 316 2.56 -10.50 -4.18
N PHE A 317 2.20 -9.22 -4.22
CA PHE A 317 1.66 -8.60 -5.43
C PHE A 317 2.23 -7.20 -5.73
N MET A 318 3.14 -6.72 -4.87
CA MET A 318 3.80 -5.42 -5.01
C MET A 318 5.13 -5.48 -5.77
N GLY A 319 5.48 -6.65 -6.32
CA GLY A 319 6.72 -6.84 -7.07
C GLY A 319 6.79 -5.88 -8.26
N TYR A 320 7.77 -4.97 -8.23
CA TYR A 320 7.92 -3.94 -9.24
C TYR A 320 9.41 -3.63 -9.49
N LEU A 321 9.93 -4.00 -10.66
CA LEU A 321 11.32 -3.80 -11.03
C LEU A 321 11.40 -3.06 -12.35
N GLN A 322 11.58 -1.73 -12.29
CA GLN A 322 11.55 -0.81 -13.42
C GLN A 322 10.30 -0.96 -14.28
N ARG A 323 10.37 -1.69 -15.39
CA ARG A 323 9.22 -1.89 -16.29
C ARG A 323 8.43 -3.15 -16.00
N PHE A 324 8.93 -4.03 -15.16
CA PHE A 324 8.28 -5.29 -14.82
C PHE A 324 7.45 -5.18 -13.56
N SER A 325 6.25 -5.71 -13.60
CA SER A 325 5.37 -5.87 -12.44
C SER A 325 4.99 -7.33 -12.31
N TYR A 326 5.07 -7.89 -11.11
CA TYR A 326 4.85 -9.31 -10.90
C TYR A 326 4.15 -9.61 -9.57
N SER A 327 3.52 -10.78 -9.52
CA SER A 327 2.99 -11.36 -8.30
C SER A 327 3.38 -12.83 -8.21
N ASN A 328 3.54 -13.32 -6.99
CA ASN A 328 3.87 -14.70 -6.73
C ASN A 328 2.64 -15.59 -6.57
N ILE A 329 2.86 -16.91 -6.64
CA ILE A 329 1.86 -17.95 -6.37
C ILE A 329 1.23 -17.70 -4.99
N GLU A 330 -0.10 -17.60 -4.93
CA GLU A 330 -0.84 -17.26 -3.72
C GLU A 330 -0.85 -18.37 -2.67
N ASN A 331 -1.03 -19.62 -3.10
CA ASN A 331 -1.07 -20.77 -2.21
C ASN A 331 0.32 -21.07 -1.65
N ALA A 332 0.45 -21.06 -0.32
CA ALA A 332 1.74 -21.26 0.34
C ALA A 332 2.38 -22.63 0.04
N HIS A 333 1.60 -23.70 -0.11
CA HIS A 333 2.15 -25.02 -0.43
C HIS A 333 2.73 -25.07 -1.86
N ASP A 334 1.99 -24.54 -2.83
CA ASP A 334 2.43 -24.48 -4.23
C ASP A 334 3.65 -23.56 -4.40
N TYR A 335 3.66 -22.43 -3.68
CA TYR A 335 4.81 -21.53 -3.59
C TYR A 335 6.04 -22.25 -3.03
N ILE A 336 5.92 -22.94 -1.89
CA ILE A 336 7.02 -23.70 -1.28
C ILE A 336 7.55 -24.77 -2.24
N ALA A 337 6.66 -25.50 -2.92
CA ALA A 337 7.04 -26.51 -3.90
C ALA A 337 7.85 -25.91 -5.06
N ALA A 338 7.37 -24.81 -5.65
CA ALA A 338 8.05 -24.13 -6.75
C ALA A 338 9.45 -23.63 -6.37
N VAL A 339 9.59 -23.01 -5.19
CA VAL A 339 10.90 -22.53 -4.72
C VAL A 339 11.85 -23.68 -4.42
N ASN A 340 11.37 -24.78 -3.83
CA ASN A 340 12.21 -25.96 -3.56
C ASN A 340 12.72 -26.65 -4.83
N GLU A 341 12.02 -26.49 -5.96
CA GLU A 341 12.49 -26.91 -7.28
C GLU A 341 13.49 -25.93 -7.91
N GLY A 342 13.81 -24.82 -7.24
CA GLY A 342 14.71 -23.78 -7.75
C GLY A 342 14.08 -22.88 -8.81
N ARG A 343 12.75 -22.82 -8.90
CA ARG A 343 12.02 -21.97 -9.85
C ARG A 343 11.52 -20.70 -9.16
N PHE A 344 11.61 -19.56 -9.87
CA PHE A 344 10.97 -18.34 -9.40
C PHE A 344 9.46 -18.56 -9.29
N PRO A 345 8.82 -18.31 -8.13
CA PRO A 345 7.44 -18.67 -7.88
C PRO A 345 6.45 -17.61 -8.42
N ILE A 346 6.76 -17.05 -9.59
CA ILE A 346 5.98 -15.99 -10.23
C ILE A 346 4.69 -16.61 -10.77
N ALA A 347 3.55 -16.00 -10.46
CA ALA A 347 2.22 -16.38 -10.95
C ALA A 347 1.72 -15.43 -12.05
N LYS A 348 2.04 -14.14 -11.94
CA LYS A 348 1.72 -13.13 -12.96
C LYS A 348 2.93 -12.26 -13.22
N LEU A 349 3.08 -11.83 -14.47
CA LEU A 349 4.19 -11.00 -14.90
C LEU A 349 3.75 -10.10 -16.05
N SER A 350 4.06 -8.81 -15.96
CA SER A 350 3.73 -7.84 -16.99
C SER A 350 4.91 -6.92 -17.26
N GLU A 351 5.17 -6.66 -18.53
CA GLU A 351 6.15 -5.68 -18.98
C GLU A 351 5.42 -4.43 -19.45
N SER A 352 5.75 -3.28 -18.86
CA SER A 352 5.14 -2.00 -19.19
C SER A 352 5.75 -1.45 -20.48
N THR A 353 4.89 -1.02 -21.41
CA THR A 353 5.34 -0.26 -22.58
C THR A 353 5.71 1.18 -22.18
N GLU A 354 6.38 1.93 -23.05
CA GLU A 354 6.63 3.37 -22.84
C GLU A 354 5.34 4.14 -22.55
N LYS A 355 4.25 3.80 -23.25
CA LYS A 355 2.93 4.38 -23.03
C LYS A 355 2.40 4.09 -21.62
N ASP A 356 2.61 2.88 -21.12
CA ASP A 356 2.19 2.52 -19.77
C ASP A 356 3.01 3.23 -18.70
N ILE A 357 4.32 3.39 -18.90
CA ILE A 357 5.16 4.18 -17.99
C ILE A 357 4.73 5.65 -17.99
N MET A 358 4.49 6.28 -19.15
CA MET A 358 3.96 7.65 -19.21
C MET A 358 2.67 7.81 -18.39
N ARG A 359 1.77 6.82 -18.44
CA ARG A 359 0.53 6.82 -17.65
C ARG A 359 0.80 6.65 -16.16
N LYS A 360 1.71 5.75 -15.77
CA LYS A 360 2.16 5.59 -14.37
C LYS A 360 2.81 6.86 -13.82
N VAL A 361 3.49 7.64 -14.64
CA VAL A 361 3.99 8.97 -14.21
C VAL A 361 2.81 9.90 -13.91
N MET A 362 1.73 9.88 -14.71
CA MET A 362 0.53 10.67 -14.40
C MET A 362 -0.20 10.21 -13.12
N THR A 363 -0.07 8.94 -12.72
CA THR A 363 -0.64 8.46 -11.44
C THR A 363 0.10 9.01 -10.21
N ARG A 364 1.23 9.72 -10.37
CA ARG A 364 1.84 10.51 -9.28
C ARG A 364 0.83 11.47 -8.63
N LEU A 365 -0.09 12.04 -9.42
CA LEU A 365 -1.17 12.88 -8.90
C LEU A 365 -2.03 12.12 -7.88
N TYR A 366 -2.33 10.84 -8.11
CA TYR A 366 -3.12 10.03 -7.18
C TYR A 366 -2.44 9.85 -5.81
N ILE A 367 -1.12 9.76 -5.79
CA ILE A 367 -0.32 9.69 -4.56
C ILE A 367 0.16 11.07 -4.08
N ARG A 368 -0.50 12.15 -4.54
CA ARG A 368 -0.25 13.55 -4.15
C ARG A 368 1.15 14.07 -4.49
N LEU A 369 1.83 13.43 -5.43
CA LEU A 369 3.08 13.91 -5.97
C LEU A 369 2.85 14.72 -7.26
N PRO A 370 3.59 15.82 -7.44
CA PRO A 370 3.55 16.55 -8.69
C PRO A 370 4.15 15.69 -9.82
N VAL A 371 3.67 15.96 -11.04
CA VAL A 371 4.30 15.47 -12.27
C VAL A 371 5.29 16.53 -12.74
N ASP A 372 6.58 16.22 -12.65
CA ASP A 372 7.65 17.07 -13.17
C ASP A 372 7.69 16.99 -14.70
N LYS A 373 7.46 18.12 -15.37
CA LYS A 373 7.36 18.20 -16.83
C LYS A 373 8.72 18.03 -17.50
N LEU A 374 9.80 18.46 -16.83
CA LEU A 374 11.16 18.36 -17.36
C LEU A 374 11.68 16.93 -17.24
N GLU A 375 11.44 16.26 -16.11
CA GLU A 375 11.73 14.81 -15.97
C GLU A 375 10.96 14.00 -17.01
N PHE A 376 9.66 14.27 -17.16
CA PHE A 376 8.83 13.62 -18.18
C PHE A 376 9.42 13.82 -19.59
N LYS A 377 9.82 15.05 -19.93
CA LYS A 377 10.43 15.35 -21.23
C LYS A 377 11.79 14.71 -21.43
N GLU A 378 12.63 14.66 -20.40
CA GLU A 378 13.92 13.99 -20.45
C GLU A 378 13.75 12.49 -20.74
N LYS A 379 12.77 11.85 -20.11
CA LYS A 379 12.50 10.41 -20.26
C LYS A 379 11.83 10.04 -21.58
N PHE A 380 10.88 10.84 -22.07
CA PHE A 380 10.03 10.48 -23.21
C PHE A 380 10.17 11.38 -24.45
N GLY A 381 11.00 12.41 -24.37
CA GLY A 381 11.20 13.39 -25.45
C GLY A 381 10.00 14.31 -25.72
N LYS A 382 8.96 14.28 -24.88
CA LYS A 382 7.70 15.02 -25.01
C LYS A 382 7.27 15.58 -23.67
N LEU A 383 6.53 16.67 -23.64
CA LEU A 383 5.87 17.17 -22.42
C LEU A 383 4.55 16.42 -22.16
N PRO A 384 4.08 16.35 -20.90
CA PRO A 384 2.75 15.81 -20.58
C PRO A 384 1.62 16.45 -21.39
N GLU A 385 1.71 17.76 -21.66
CA GLU A 385 0.73 18.50 -22.47
C GLU A 385 0.68 18.10 -23.94
N GLU A 386 1.77 17.56 -24.47
CA GLU A 386 1.82 17.03 -25.84
C GLU A 386 1.20 15.63 -25.92
N VAL A 387 1.27 14.86 -24.83
CA VAL A 387 0.77 13.49 -24.75
C VAL A 387 -0.71 13.43 -24.33
N TYR A 388 -1.12 14.30 -23.40
CA TYR A 388 -2.47 14.30 -22.80
C TYR A 388 -3.18 15.69 -22.86
N PRO A 389 -3.24 16.36 -24.02
CA PRO A 389 -3.73 17.73 -24.12
C PRO A 389 -5.20 17.87 -23.66
N GLU A 390 -6.07 16.96 -24.07
CA GLU A 390 -7.50 17.04 -23.78
C GLU A 390 -7.83 16.70 -22.32
N GLN A 391 -7.13 15.73 -21.74
CA GLN A 391 -7.25 15.37 -20.32
C GLN A 391 -6.87 16.56 -19.45
N LEU A 392 -5.67 17.13 -19.67
CA LEU A 392 -5.16 18.24 -18.87
C LEU A 392 -6.01 19.50 -19.02
N LYS A 393 -6.46 19.82 -20.24
CA LYS A 393 -7.39 20.93 -20.49
C LYS A 393 -8.71 20.75 -19.73
N ARG A 394 -9.30 19.55 -19.76
CA ARG A 394 -10.54 19.24 -19.03
C ARG A 394 -10.35 19.34 -17.52
N LEU A 395 -9.30 18.72 -16.98
CA LEU A 395 -9.02 18.72 -15.54
C LEU A 395 -8.74 20.14 -15.01
N LYS A 396 -8.00 20.96 -15.76
CA LYS A 396 -7.75 22.37 -15.43
C LYS A 396 -9.03 23.19 -15.48
N ALA A 397 -9.88 22.99 -16.50
CA ALA A 397 -11.17 23.67 -16.60
C ALA A 397 -12.11 23.33 -15.43
N LYS A 398 -12.01 22.12 -14.87
CA LYS A 398 -12.72 21.69 -13.66
C LYS A 398 -12.10 22.20 -12.35
N GLY A 399 -10.95 22.88 -12.40
CA GLY A 399 -10.23 23.36 -11.22
C GLY A 399 -9.61 22.23 -10.37
N LEU A 400 -9.39 21.05 -10.95
CA LEU A 400 -8.87 19.88 -10.24
C LEU A 400 -7.35 19.81 -10.20
N ILE A 401 -6.70 20.47 -11.17
CA ILE A 401 -5.23 20.53 -11.26
C ILE A 401 -4.78 21.96 -11.53
N GLU A 402 -3.58 22.26 -11.06
CA GLU A 402 -2.80 23.42 -11.45
C GLU A 402 -1.65 22.97 -12.35
N ILE A 403 -1.36 23.78 -13.37
CA ILE A 403 -0.27 23.54 -14.32
C ILE A 403 0.53 24.83 -14.42
N ASP A 404 1.82 24.75 -14.09
CA ASP A 404 2.77 25.84 -14.28
C ASP A 404 3.89 25.44 -15.26
N GLU A 405 4.98 26.20 -15.29
CA GLU A 405 6.10 25.94 -16.21
C GLU A 405 6.87 24.66 -15.88
N LYS A 406 6.89 24.24 -14.60
CA LYS A 406 7.70 23.13 -14.08
C LYS A 406 6.88 21.86 -13.87
N GLU A 407 5.68 21.98 -13.32
CA GLU A 407 4.95 20.82 -12.83
C GLU A 407 3.42 20.89 -13.02
N ILE A 408 2.79 19.72 -12.87
CA ILE A 408 1.35 19.56 -12.74
C ILE A 408 1.07 19.03 -11.33
N LYS A 409 0.16 19.68 -10.60
CA LYS A 409 -0.20 19.31 -9.23
C LYS A 409 -1.71 19.33 -9.00
N LEU A 410 -2.16 18.61 -7.98
CA LEU A 410 -3.56 18.65 -7.54
C LEU A 410 -3.88 19.98 -6.84
N THR A 411 -5.11 20.46 -7.00
CA THR A 411 -5.70 21.45 -6.09
C THR A 411 -6.29 20.76 -4.85
N GLU A 412 -6.73 21.51 -3.84
CA GLU A 412 -7.48 20.94 -2.71
C GLU A 412 -8.76 20.23 -3.19
N LEU A 413 -9.44 20.78 -4.21
CA LEU A 413 -10.58 20.11 -4.85
C LEU A 413 -10.13 18.86 -5.62
N GLY A 414 -8.96 18.90 -6.24
CA GLY A 414 -8.33 17.76 -6.92
C GLY A 414 -8.07 16.57 -6.00
N ASP A 415 -7.65 16.80 -4.75
CA ASP A 415 -7.35 15.73 -3.78
C ASP A 415 -8.55 14.83 -3.52
N LEU A 416 -9.73 15.44 -3.40
CA LEU A 416 -10.99 14.71 -3.23
C LEU A 416 -11.24 13.72 -4.38
N TRP A 417 -10.81 14.06 -5.60
CA TRP A 417 -11.08 13.32 -6.84
C TRP A 417 -9.84 12.66 -7.44
N LYS A 418 -8.74 12.57 -6.70
CA LYS A 418 -7.43 12.11 -7.19
C LYS A 418 -7.45 10.74 -7.88
N ALA A 419 -8.30 9.82 -7.41
CA ALA A 419 -8.48 8.52 -8.05
C ALA A 419 -9.17 8.63 -9.42
N ASN A 420 -10.26 9.41 -9.52
CA ASN A 420 -10.91 9.71 -10.79
C ASN A 420 -9.95 10.39 -11.78
N ILE A 421 -9.11 11.31 -11.29
CA ILE A 421 -8.10 12.00 -12.09
C ILE A 421 -7.12 11.00 -12.69
N ALA A 422 -6.66 10.01 -11.93
CA ALA A 422 -5.75 8.99 -12.44
C ALA A 422 -6.37 8.17 -13.59
N TRP A 423 -7.67 7.85 -13.51
CA TRP A 423 -8.38 7.13 -14.57
C TRP A 423 -8.47 7.91 -15.89
N GLU A 424 -8.43 9.24 -15.86
CA GLU A 424 -8.48 10.08 -17.09
C GLU A 424 -7.29 9.85 -18.02
N PHE A 425 -6.16 9.36 -17.49
CA PHE A 425 -4.94 9.08 -18.25
C PHE A 425 -4.88 7.65 -18.80
N THR A 426 -5.88 6.83 -18.47
CA THR A 426 -5.97 5.44 -18.91
C THR A 426 -7.04 5.24 -19.98
N GLU A 427 -6.87 4.24 -20.82
CA GLU A 427 -7.94 3.85 -21.73
C GLU A 427 -9.07 3.23 -20.88
N GLN A 428 -10.28 3.79 -20.99
CA GLN A 428 -11.46 3.16 -20.42
C GLN A 428 -11.59 1.78 -21.07
N LYS A 429 -11.53 0.72 -20.25
CA LYS A 429 -11.74 -0.66 -20.69
C LYS A 429 -13.16 -0.86 -21.22
#